data_AF-A0A6M3KI70-F1
#
_entry.id   AF-A0A6M3KI70-F1
#
_cell.length_a   1.000
_cell.length_b   1.000
_cell.length_c   1.000
_cell.angle_alpha   90.00
_cell.angle_beta   90.00
_cell.angle_gamma   90.00
#
_symmetry.space_group_name_H-M   'P 1'
#
loop_
_entity.id
_entity.type
_entity.pdbx_description
1 polymer ?
#
loop_
_entity_poly.entity_id
_entity_poly.type
_entity_poly.pdbx_seq_one_letter_code
_entity_poly.pdbx_strand_id
1 'polypeptide(L)'
;MEFLTSLFTGPIGAIFTGVFGSLISNVFNYFKEKQLHKQKLELLVQARADREIDHRFALEEADKNMQIRKAEIEGAIDLKEAEGFIKSQEGINTLLLKASIMERMLDNKGKMRWATIPIGLLIALLFGMVDFVKHMMRPGLTLFLIIMFANVLRKALAILENANYVWAPDQAVEIVMIAVNASTLLTVTAVSWWFCDRQISKFVMRKMGANVR
;
A
#
# COMPACT_ATOMS: atom_id res chain seq x y z
N MET A 1 13.56 29.49 92.97
CA MET A 1 13.33 28.14 92.41
C MET A 1 11.94 27.58 92.70
N GLU A 2 11.09 28.22 93.53
CA GLU A 2 9.70 27.77 93.76
C GLU A 2 8.65 28.39 92.80
N PHE A 3 8.98 29.51 92.15
CA PHE A 3 8.08 30.16 91.17
C PHE A 3 8.04 29.43 89.81
N LEU A 4 9.15 28.82 89.37
CA LEU A 4 9.22 28.08 88.09
C LEU A 4 8.64 26.66 88.20
N THR A 5 8.68 26.03 89.39
CA THR A 5 8.04 24.73 89.61
C THR A 5 6.52 24.86 89.70
N SER A 6 5.99 25.89 90.36
CA SER A 6 4.54 26.14 90.43
C SER A 6 3.91 26.60 89.09
N LEU A 7 4.70 27.22 88.20
CA LEU A 7 4.23 27.54 86.84
C LEU A 7 4.07 26.30 85.94
N PHE A 8 4.79 25.20 86.23
CA PHE A 8 4.72 23.95 85.47
C PHE A 8 3.83 22.87 86.13
N THR A 9 3.61 22.89 87.45
CA THR A 9 2.75 21.92 88.16
C THR A 9 1.39 22.46 88.56
N GLY A 10 1.16 23.77 88.45
CA GLY A 10 -0.17 24.36 88.64
C GLY A 10 -1.11 24.07 87.46
N PRO A 11 -2.44 24.16 87.65
CA PRO A 11 -3.44 23.91 86.61
C PRO A 11 -3.24 24.76 85.34
N ILE A 12 -2.57 25.92 85.45
CA ILE A 12 -2.19 26.77 84.31
C ILE A 12 -1.09 26.13 83.45
N GLY A 13 -0.14 25.42 84.05
CA GLY A 13 0.93 24.69 83.33
C GLY A 13 0.41 23.47 82.56
N ALA A 14 -0.61 22.78 83.09
CA ALA A 14 -1.29 21.66 82.43
C ALA A 14 -2.16 22.12 81.24
N ILE A 15 -2.81 23.29 81.36
CA ILE A 15 -3.54 23.92 80.24
C ILE A 15 -2.57 24.37 79.15
N PHE A 16 -1.45 24.99 79.51
CA PHE A 16 -0.44 25.38 78.53
C PHE A 16 0.20 24.15 77.85
N THR A 17 0.63 23.12 78.57
CA THR A 17 1.21 21.92 77.94
C THR A 17 0.22 21.12 77.07
N GLY A 18 -1.06 21.05 77.45
CA GLY A 18 -2.11 20.41 76.63
C GLY A 18 -2.46 21.21 75.37
N VAL A 19 -2.61 22.53 75.48
CA VAL A 19 -2.91 23.40 74.33
C VAL A 19 -1.70 23.52 73.41
N PHE A 20 -0.49 23.70 73.94
CA PHE A 20 0.75 23.73 73.15
C PHE A 20 1.06 22.37 72.52
N GLY A 21 0.79 21.26 73.23
CA GLY A 21 0.87 19.92 72.68
C GLY A 21 -0.10 19.70 71.53
N SER A 22 -1.35 20.14 71.65
CA SER A 22 -2.36 20.06 70.57
C SER A 22 -2.01 20.92 69.36
N LEU A 23 -1.44 22.11 69.57
CA LEU A 23 -0.98 23.00 68.50
C LEU A 23 0.23 22.40 67.78
N ILE A 24 1.21 21.86 68.52
CA ILE A 24 2.37 21.18 67.95
C ILE A 24 1.93 19.91 67.20
N SER A 25 1.02 19.10 67.76
CA SER A 25 0.49 17.91 67.09
C SER A 25 -0.30 18.24 65.83
N ASN A 26 -1.09 19.32 65.82
CA ASN A 26 -1.80 19.76 64.62
C ASN A 26 -0.83 20.26 63.54
N VAL A 27 0.22 20.98 63.93
CA VAL A 27 1.28 21.41 63.00
C VAL A 27 2.04 20.21 62.44
N PHE A 28 2.43 19.25 63.28
CA PHE A 28 3.10 18.02 62.83
C PHE A 28 2.21 17.15 61.95
N ASN A 29 0.92 16.99 62.28
CA ASN A 29 -0.04 16.28 61.45
C ASN A 29 -0.23 16.97 60.09
N TYR A 30 -0.29 18.30 60.06
CA TYR A 30 -0.36 19.06 58.80
C TYR A 30 0.90 18.87 57.94
N PHE A 31 2.10 18.88 58.53
CA PHE A 31 3.33 18.59 57.78
C PHE A 31 3.38 17.14 57.28
N LYS A 32 2.93 16.18 58.09
CA LYS A 32 2.87 14.75 57.73
C LYS A 32 1.86 14.50 56.61
N GLU A 33 0.67 15.11 56.68
CA GLU A 33 -0.32 15.07 55.60
C GLU A 33 0.21 15.70 54.33
N LYS A 34 0.93 16.83 54.42
CA LYS A 34 1.53 17.48 53.26
C LYS A 34 2.62 16.61 52.61
N GLN A 35 3.44 15.91 53.39
CA GLN A 35 4.42 14.96 52.87
C GLN A 35 3.75 13.74 52.22
N LEU A 36 2.73 13.17 52.86
CA LEU A 36 1.99 12.03 52.34
C LEU A 36 1.20 12.37 51.08
N HIS A 37 0.66 13.59 51.00
CA HIS A 37 0.00 14.09 49.79
C HIS A 37 1.01 14.29 48.65
N LYS A 38 2.21 14.81 48.92
CA LYS A 38 3.28 14.90 47.91
C LYS A 38 3.66 13.51 47.39
N GLN A 39 3.87 12.54 48.28
CA GLN A 39 4.21 11.17 47.90
C GLN A 39 3.09 10.50 47.08
N LYS A 40 1.83 10.69 47.45
CA LYS A 40 0.68 10.22 46.65
C LYS A 40 0.64 10.86 45.26
N LEU A 41 0.98 12.15 45.16
CA LEU A 41 1.00 12.86 43.89
C LEU A 41 2.13 12.36 42.99
N GLU A 42 3.32 12.11 43.54
CA GLU A 42 4.45 11.51 42.83
C GLU A 42 4.12 10.10 42.33
N LEU A 43 3.49 9.27 43.16
CA LEU A 43 3.03 7.93 42.75
C LEU A 43 1.99 7.98 41.62
N LEU A 44 1.06 8.94 41.65
CA LEU A 44 0.08 9.11 40.57
C LEU A 44 0.73 9.60 39.27
N VAL A 45 1.72 10.49 39.36
CA VAL A 45 2.49 10.95 38.20
C VAL A 45 3.28 9.79 37.59
N GLN A 46 3.94 8.99 38.43
CA GLN A 46 4.65 7.79 37.98
C GLN A 46 3.71 6.77 37.33
N ALA A 47 2.57 6.47 37.96
CA ALA A 47 1.58 5.55 37.39
C ALA A 47 0.97 6.04 36.06
N ARG A 48 0.90 7.36 35.83
CA ARG A 48 0.51 7.90 34.51
C ARG A 48 1.61 7.72 33.48
N ALA A 49 2.86 8.00 33.84
CA ALA A 49 3.99 7.81 32.95
C ALA A 49 4.13 6.35 32.51
N ASP A 50 3.98 5.40 33.44
CA ASP A 50 4.04 3.96 33.15
C ASP A 50 2.91 3.54 32.18
N ARG A 51 1.68 4.04 32.38
CA ARG A 51 0.56 3.78 31.46
C ARG A 51 0.81 4.36 30.07
N GLU A 52 1.39 5.55 29.97
CA GLU A 52 1.71 6.15 28.67
C GLU A 52 2.75 5.32 27.90
N ILE A 53 3.73 4.77 28.62
CA ILE A 53 4.73 3.87 28.05
C ILE A 53 4.08 2.56 27.59
N ASP A 54 3.25 1.93 28.43
CA ASP A 54 2.51 0.71 28.08
C ASP A 54 1.58 0.91 26.87
N HIS A 55 0.89 2.06 26.82
CA HIS A 55 0.04 2.41 25.68
C HIS A 55 0.85 2.59 24.39
N ARG A 56 2.03 3.20 24.46
CA ARG A 56 2.91 3.33 23.29
C ARG A 56 3.38 1.97 22.80
N PHE A 57 3.82 1.09 23.69
CA PHE A 57 4.22 -0.27 23.31
C PHE A 57 3.06 -1.07 22.71
N ALA A 58 1.86 -0.96 23.27
CA ALA A 58 0.67 -1.61 22.74
C ALA A 58 0.28 -1.10 21.34
N LEU A 59 0.40 0.21 21.10
CA LEU A 59 0.16 0.81 19.77
C LEU A 59 1.20 0.34 18.75
N GLU A 60 2.48 0.32 19.11
CA GLU A 60 3.54 -0.16 18.22
C GLU A 60 3.40 -1.65 17.89
N GLU A 61 2.99 -2.48 18.86
CA GLU A 61 2.70 -3.90 18.63
C GLU A 61 1.48 -4.09 17.74
N ALA A 62 0.41 -3.30 17.96
CA ALA A 62 -0.78 -3.30 17.12
C ALA A 62 -0.46 -2.90 15.68
N ASP A 63 0.36 -1.86 15.48
CA ASP A 63 0.76 -1.40 14.15
C ASP A 63 1.61 -2.45 13.42
N LYS A 64 2.57 -3.08 14.11
CA LYS A 64 3.37 -4.18 13.53
C LYS A 64 2.50 -5.37 13.15
N ASN A 65 1.57 -5.77 14.03
CA ASN A 65 0.64 -6.85 13.74
C ASN A 65 -0.32 -6.50 12.59
N MET A 66 -0.75 -5.24 12.49
CA MET A 66 -1.57 -4.77 11.37
C MET A 66 -0.80 -4.79 10.06
N GLN A 67 0.48 -4.39 10.05
CA GLN A 67 1.34 -4.45 8.86
C GLN A 67 1.55 -5.90 8.40
N ILE A 68 1.83 -6.83 9.32
CA ILE A 68 1.98 -8.25 8.99
C ILE A 68 0.67 -8.80 8.40
N ARG A 69 -0.48 -8.53 9.03
CA ARG A 69 -1.78 -8.99 8.51
C ARG A 69 -2.11 -8.38 7.15
N LYS A 70 -1.78 -7.11 6.91
CA LYS A 70 -1.96 -6.49 5.58
C LYS A 70 -1.12 -7.21 4.53
N ALA A 71 0.15 -7.46 4.81
CA ALA A 71 1.03 -8.20 3.90
C ALA A 71 0.54 -9.63 3.64
N GLU A 72 0.01 -10.33 4.65
CA GLU A 72 -0.58 -11.67 4.48
C GLU A 72 -1.87 -11.65 3.66
N ILE A 73 -2.75 -10.66 3.89
CA ILE A 73 -3.99 -10.50 3.12
C ILE A 73 -3.68 -10.14 1.67
N GLU A 74 -2.79 -9.18 1.43
CA GLU A 74 -2.34 -8.81 0.08
C GLU A 74 -1.71 -10.02 -0.63
N GLY A 75 -0.82 -10.75 0.04
CA GLY A 75 -0.25 -11.97 -0.52
C GLY A 75 -1.28 -13.06 -0.82
N ALA A 76 -2.33 -13.20 0.00
CA ALA A 76 -3.42 -14.15 -0.24
C ALA A 76 -4.34 -13.72 -1.40
N ILE A 77 -4.57 -12.41 -1.58
CA ILE A 77 -5.30 -11.85 -2.73
C ILE A 77 -4.50 -12.12 -4.01
N ASP A 78 -3.21 -11.80 -4.02
CA ASP A 78 -2.32 -12.02 -5.16
C ASP A 78 -2.29 -13.50 -5.57
N LEU A 79 -2.25 -14.43 -4.60
CA LEU A 79 -2.30 -15.86 -4.86
C LEU A 79 -3.63 -16.30 -5.48
N LYS A 80 -4.77 -15.79 -4.97
CA LYS A 80 -6.09 -16.12 -5.52
C LYS A 80 -6.30 -15.53 -6.92
N GLU A 81 -5.84 -14.31 -7.16
CA GLU A 81 -5.89 -13.69 -8.49
C GLU A 81 -5.02 -14.47 -9.48
N ALA A 82 -3.82 -14.87 -9.05
CA ALA A 82 -2.94 -15.72 -9.82
C ALA A 82 -3.56 -17.08 -10.16
N GLU A 83 -4.19 -17.76 -9.19
CA GLU A 83 -4.92 -19.00 -9.45
C GLU A 83 -6.10 -18.80 -10.42
N GLY A 84 -6.85 -17.72 -10.25
CA GLY A 84 -7.94 -17.34 -11.16
C GLY A 84 -7.43 -17.11 -12.59
N PHE A 85 -6.28 -16.44 -12.72
CA PHE A 85 -5.63 -16.22 -13.99
C PHE A 85 -5.12 -17.51 -14.63
N ILE A 86 -4.51 -18.42 -13.86
CA ILE A 86 -4.08 -19.74 -14.34
C ILE A 86 -5.28 -20.52 -14.87
N LYS A 87 -6.38 -20.61 -14.11
CA LYS A 87 -7.61 -21.29 -14.56
C LYS A 87 -8.18 -20.66 -15.83
N SER A 88 -8.12 -19.33 -15.95
CA SER A 88 -8.55 -18.63 -17.17
C SER A 88 -7.66 -18.99 -18.38
N GLN A 89 -6.35 -19.14 -18.18
CA GLN A 89 -5.43 -19.56 -19.24
C GLN A 89 -5.61 -21.03 -19.63
N GLU A 90 -5.84 -21.93 -18.67
CA GLU A 90 -6.15 -23.33 -18.93
C GLU A 90 -7.42 -23.48 -19.78
N GLY A 91 -8.45 -22.67 -19.51
CA GLY A 91 -9.66 -22.60 -20.32
C GLY A 91 -9.38 -22.13 -21.75
N ILE A 92 -8.55 -21.11 -21.92
CA ILE A 92 -8.18 -20.59 -23.25
C ILE A 92 -7.37 -21.63 -24.05
N ASN A 93 -6.44 -22.33 -23.42
CA ASN A 93 -5.57 -23.30 -24.08
C ASN A 93 -6.30 -24.61 -24.46
N THR A 94 -7.37 -24.96 -23.74
CA THR A 94 -8.18 -26.16 -24.03
C THR A 94 -9.29 -25.90 -25.05
N LEU A 95 -9.79 -24.66 -25.18
CA LEU A 95 -10.87 -24.28 -26.08
C LEU A 95 -10.43 -23.83 -27.48
N LEU A 96 -9.16 -23.48 -27.70
CA LEU A 96 -8.67 -22.97 -29.00
C LEU A 96 -8.49 -24.04 -30.10
N LEU A 97 -9.26 -25.13 -30.04
CA LEU A 97 -9.18 -26.33 -30.89
C LEU A 97 -7.89 -27.12 -30.63
N LYS A 98 -8.05 -28.29 -29.98
CA LYS A 98 -7.02 -29.34 -30.04
C LYS A 98 -6.58 -29.47 -31.50
N ALA A 99 -5.29 -29.42 -31.78
CA ALA A 99 -4.72 -29.65 -33.12
C ALA A 99 -5.38 -30.86 -33.82
N SER A 100 -5.80 -31.85 -33.02
CA SER A 100 -6.56 -33.02 -33.47
C SER A 100 -7.89 -32.73 -34.18
N ILE A 101 -8.61 -31.64 -33.89
CA ILE A 101 -9.87 -31.30 -34.60
C ILE A 101 -9.55 -30.74 -35.98
N MET A 102 -8.56 -29.84 -36.07
CA MET A 102 -8.14 -29.26 -37.35
C MET A 102 -7.47 -30.32 -38.24
N GLU A 103 -6.61 -31.17 -37.66
CA GLU A 103 -6.05 -32.36 -38.32
C GLU A 103 -7.17 -33.30 -38.78
N ARG A 104 -8.17 -33.60 -37.94
CA ARG A 104 -9.31 -34.44 -38.33
C ARG A 104 -10.17 -33.85 -39.44
N MET A 105 -10.28 -32.51 -39.53
CA MET A 105 -11.02 -31.86 -40.61
C MET A 105 -10.25 -31.87 -41.94
N LEU A 106 -8.93 -31.72 -41.89
CA LEU A 106 -8.05 -31.72 -43.07
C LEU A 106 -7.76 -33.13 -43.60
N ASP A 107 -7.67 -34.12 -42.71
CA ASP A 107 -7.25 -35.49 -43.05
C ASP A 107 -8.43 -36.44 -43.34
N ASN A 108 -9.66 -35.90 -43.39
CA ASN A 108 -10.86 -36.69 -43.65
C ASN A 108 -10.89 -37.20 -45.11
N LYS A 109 -10.72 -38.52 -45.29
CA LYS A 109 -10.74 -39.21 -46.61
C LYS A 109 -12.15 -39.55 -47.12
N GLY A 110 -13.21 -39.20 -46.39
CA GLY A 110 -14.59 -39.51 -46.75
C GLY A 110 -15.19 -38.65 -47.89
N LYS A 111 -16.41 -38.98 -48.33
CA LYS A 111 -17.17 -38.24 -49.37
C LYS A 111 -17.43 -36.76 -49.04
N MET A 112 -17.32 -36.37 -47.78
CA MET A 112 -17.53 -34.99 -47.28
C MET A 112 -16.30 -34.08 -47.48
N ARG A 113 -15.22 -34.59 -48.07
CA ARG A 113 -13.94 -33.89 -48.25
C ARG A 113 -14.06 -32.56 -48.99
N TRP A 114 -15.02 -32.45 -49.92
CA TRP A 114 -15.27 -31.22 -50.68
C TRP A 114 -15.74 -30.06 -49.80
N ALA A 115 -16.41 -30.33 -48.68
CA ALA A 115 -16.90 -29.32 -47.75
C ALA A 115 -15.95 -29.10 -46.56
N THR A 116 -15.28 -30.16 -46.07
CA THR A 116 -14.42 -30.04 -44.88
C THR A 116 -13.10 -29.30 -45.15
N ILE A 117 -12.51 -29.45 -46.34
CA ILE A 117 -11.27 -28.75 -46.73
C ILE A 117 -11.42 -27.23 -46.75
N PRO A 118 -12.40 -26.62 -47.45
CA PRO A 118 -12.52 -25.15 -47.49
C PRO A 118 -12.84 -24.56 -46.12
N ILE A 119 -13.64 -25.25 -45.30
CA ILE A 119 -13.93 -24.83 -43.92
C ILE A 119 -12.65 -24.89 -43.06
N GLY A 120 -11.88 -25.98 -43.14
CA GLY A 120 -10.62 -26.11 -42.42
C GLY A 120 -9.60 -25.02 -42.81
N LEU A 121 -9.51 -24.70 -44.10
CA LEU A 121 -8.64 -23.64 -44.61
C LEU A 121 -9.09 -22.24 -44.15
N LEU A 122 -10.40 -21.97 -44.15
CA LEU A 122 -10.95 -20.73 -43.60
C LEU A 122 -10.62 -20.57 -42.11
N ILE A 123 -10.81 -21.64 -41.32
CA ILE A 123 -10.49 -21.63 -39.90
C ILE A 123 -8.98 -21.40 -39.71
N ALA A 124 -8.12 -22.12 -40.42
CA ALA A 124 -6.66 -21.92 -40.34
C ALA A 124 -6.25 -20.48 -40.69
N LEU A 125 -6.89 -19.88 -41.69
CA LEU A 125 -6.66 -18.48 -42.06
C LEU A 125 -7.11 -17.51 -40.96
N LEU A 126 -8.25 -17.74 -40.32
CA LEU A 126 -8.72 -16.93 -39.19
C LEU A 126 -7.75 -17.03 -37.99
N PHE A 127 -7.24 -18.22 -37.67
CA PHE A 127 -6.21 -18.38 -36.64
C PHE A 127 -4.91 -17.69 -37.00
N GLY A 128 -4.45 -17.84 -38.25
CA GLY A 128 -3.29 -17.11 -38.77
C GLY A 128 -3.46 -15.59 -38.64
N MET A 129 -4.67 -15.08 -38.88
CA MET A 129 -4.98 -13.66 -38.72
C MET A 129 -4.98 -13.24 -37.25
N VAL A 130 -5.56 -14.04 -36.35
CA VAL A 130 -5.51 -13.78 -34.90
C VAL A 130 -4.08 -13.72 -34.41
N ASP A 131 -3.24 -14.67 -34.83
CA ASP A 131 -1.83 -14.68 -34.45
C ASP A 131 -1.07 -13.52 -35.10
N PHE A 132 -1.37 -13.15 -36.35
CA PHE A 132 -0.83 -11.96 -36.97
C PHE A 132 -1.16 -10.69 -36.17
N VAL A 133 -2.43 -10.51 -35.76
CA VAL A 133 -2.84 -9.38 -34.92
C VAL A 133 -2.11 -9.38 -33.60
N LYS A 134 -2.01 -10.53 -32.91
CA LYS A 134 -1.24 -10.65 -31.65
C LYS A 134 0.23 -10.26 -31.83
N HIS A 135 0.86 -10.63 -32.95
CA HIS A 135 2.24 -10.25 -33.24
C HIS A 135 2.36 -8.76 -33.60
N MET A 136 1.36 -8.20 -34.28
CA MET A 136 1.30 -6.78 -34.67
C MET A 136 0.92 -5.83 -33.55
N MET A 137 0.27 -6.30 -32.49
CA MET A 137 -0.06 -5.46 -31.32
C MET A 137 1.19 -4.79 -30.73
N ARG A 138 2.34 -5.47 -30.71
CA ARG A 138 3.60 -4.92 -30.17
C ARG A 138 4.13 -3.72 -30.96
N PRO A 139 4.48 -3.87 -32.26
CA PRO A 139 4.92 -2.73 -33.06
C PRO A 139 3.82 -1.68 -33.19
N GLY A 140 2.55 -2.08 -33.25
CA GLY A 140 1.41 -1.16 -33.31
C GLY A 140 1.31 -0.22 -32.11
N LEU A 141 1.39 -0.75 -30.88
CA LEU A 141 1.38 0.05 -29.66
C LEU A 141 2.61 0.96 -29.57
N THR A 142 3.80 0.47 -29.91
CA THR A 142 5.02 1.30 -29.93
C THR A 142 4.90 2.45 -30.92
N LEU A 143 4.43 2.17 -32.14
CA LEU A 143 4.20 3.19 -33.17
C LEU A 143 3.16 4.22 -32.70
N PHE A 144 2.08 3.75 -32.11
CA PHE A 144 1.04 4.60 -31.54
C PHE A 144 1.60 5.54 -30.46
N LEU A 145 2.41 5.03 -29.52
CA LEU A 145 3.05 5.84 -28.48
C LEU A 145 3.99 6.90 -29.06
N ILE A 146 4.80 6.54 -30.07
CA ILE A 146 5.69 7.49 -30.76
C ILE A 146 4.88 8.61 -31.42
N ILE A 147 3.79 8.26 -32.11
CA ILE A 147 2.92 9.23 -32.78
C ILE A 147 2.23 10.13 -31.75
N MET A 148 1.71 9.56 -30.66
CA MET A 148 1.11 10.31 -29.56
C MET A 148 2.10 11.31 -28.95
N PHE A 149 3.31 10.85 -28.62
CA PHE A 149 4.39 11.70 -28.11
C PHE A 149 4.68 12.87 -29.05
N ALA A 150 4.87 12.57 -30.34
CA ALA A 150 5.15 13.58 -31.36
C ALA A 150 4.02 14.61 -31.48
N ASN A 151 2.76 14.18 -31.38
CA ASN A 151 1.60 15.06 -31.45
C ASN A 151 1.46 15.96 -30.21
N VAL A 152 1.71 15.44 -29.02
CA VAL A 152 1.72 16.23 -27.77
C VAL A 152 2.82 17.29 -27.84
N LEU A 153 4.03 16.90 -28.26
CA LEU A 153 5.16 17.82 -28.38
C LEU A 153 4.90 18.91 -29.43
N ARG A 154 4.34 18.56 -30.60
CA ARG A 154 3.94 19.55 -31.61
C ARG A 154 2.92 20.55 -31.07
N LYS A 155 1.92 20.09 -30.31
CA LYS A 155 0.93 20.97 -29.70
C LYS A 155 1.57 21.91 -28.68
N ALA A 156 2.51 21.43 -27.86
CA ALA A 156 3.25 22.26 -26.91
C ALA A 156 4.08 23.34 -27.63
N LEU A 157 4.79 22.99 -28.71
CA LEU A 157 5.55 23.94 -29.52
C LEU A 157 4.64 24.95 -30.24
N ALA A 158 3.51 24.49 -30.79
CA ALA A 158 2.56 25.38 -31.44
C ALA A 158 1.94 26.39 -30.47
N ILE A 159 1.75 26.03 -29.19
CA ILE A 159 1.30 26.98 -28.15
C ILE A 159 2.37 28.06 -27.91
N LEU A 160 3.65 27.67 -27.90
CA LEU A 160 4.76 28.61 -27.76
C LEU A 160 4.88 29.56 -28.95
N GLU A 161 4.70 29.06 -30.18
CA GLU A 161 4.80 29.86 -31.40
C GLU A 161 3.60 30.82 -31.61
N ASN A 162 2.37 30.37 -31.32
CA ASN A 162 1.16 31.15 -31.58
C ASN A 162 0.88 32.22 -30.52
N ALA A 163 1.49 32.10 -29.36
CA ALA A 163 1.41 33.13 -28.35
C ALA A 163 2.40 34.24 -28.72
N ASN A 164 1.92 35.30 -29.38
CA ASN A 164 2.61 36.59 -29.57
C ASN A 164 3.02 37.31 -28.25
N TYR A 165 3.05 36.58 -27.14
CA TYR A 165 3.46 37.04 -25.83
C TYR A 165 4.96 36.76 -25.66
N VAL A 166 5.70 37.74 -25.11
CA VAL A 166 7.04 37.51 -24.60
C VAL A 166 6.89 36.69 -23.31
N TRP A 167 6.93 35.36 -23.42
CA TRP A 167 6.91 34.49 -22.25
C TRP A 167 8.19 34.68 -21.45
N ALA A 168 8.07 34.71 -20.13
CA ALA A 168 9.24 34.52 -19.29
C ALA A 168 9.82 33.12 -19.59
N PRO A 169 11.16 32.98 -19.72
CA PRO A 169 11.80 31.69 -20.03
C PRO A 169 11.30 30.54 -19.14
N ASP A 170 10.98 30.83 -17.89
CA ASP A 170 10.50 29.85 -16.91
C ASP A 170 9.16 29.21 -17.29
N GLN A 171 8.22 30.00 -17.84
CA GLN A 171 6.89 29.51 -18.23
C GLN A 171 6.96 28.61 -19.47
N ALA A 172 7.85 28.94 -20.41
CA ALA A 172 8.05 28.12 -21.60
C ALA A 172 8.63 26.74 -21.23
N VAL A 173 9.59 26.71 -20.29
CA VAL A 173 10.15 25.46 -19.76
C VAL A 173 9.08 24.65 -19.05
N GLU A 174 8.23 25.27 -18.24
CA GLU A 174 7.17 24.59 -17.50
C GLU A 174 6.19 23.85 -18.43
N ILE A 175 5.72 24.48 -19.51
CA ILE A 175 4.81 23.87 -20.48
C ILE A 175 5.43 22.65 -21.16
N VAL A 176 6.70 22.76 -21.56
CA VAL A 176 7.43 21.64 -22.18
C VAL A 176 7.63 20.51 -21.18
N MET A 177 7.97 20.83 -19.93
CA MET A 177 8.13 19.84 -18.86
C MET A 177 6.83 19.10 -18.56
N ILE A 178 5.68 19.77 -18.56
CA ILE A 178 4.37 19.12 -18.41
C ILE A 178 4.12 18.12 -19.55
N ALA A 179 4.40 18.51 -20.79
CA ALA A 179 4.23 17.65 -21.97
C ALA A 179 5.16 16.41 -21.91
N VAL A 180 6.42 16.60 -21.51
CA VAL A 180 7.41 15.53 -21.36
C VAL A 180 7.02 14.59 -20.21
N ASN A 181 6.62 15.12 -19.06
CA ASN A 181 6.20 14.33 -17.91
C ASN A 181 4.95 13.50 -18.21
N ALA A 182 3.93 14.10 -18.84
CA ALA A 182 2.71 13.40 -19.23
C ALA A 182 3.03 12.26 -20.21
N SER A 183 3.88 12.51 -21.20
CA SER A 183 4.24 11.50 -22.19
C SER A 183 5.13 10.40 -21.61
N THR A 184 6.00 10.74 -20.67
CA THR A 184 6.83 9.78 -19.92
C THR A 184 5.95 8.88 -19.05
N LEU A 185 5.01 9.46 -18.29
CA LEU A 185 4.07 8.71 -17.46
C LEU A 185 3.26 7.72 -18.31
N LEU A 186 2.70 8.19 -19.44
CA LEU A 186 1.93 7.34 -20.35
C LEU A 186 2.77 6.21 -20.93
N THR A 187 4.03 6.49 -21.28
CA THR A 187 4.99 5.47 -21.75
C THR A 187 5.28 4.46 -20.66
N VAL A 188 5.56 4.90 -19.43
CA VAL A 188 5.81 3.99 -18.30
C VAL A 188 4.58 3.13 -18.04
N THR A 189 3.37 3.69 -17.97
CA THR A 189 2.14 2.91 -17.77
C THR A 189 1.94 1.87 -18.86
N ALA A 190 2.13 2.23 -20.14
CA ALA A 190 1.97 1.30 -21.25
C ALA A 190 3.03 0.18 -21.22
N VAL A 191 4.29 0.52 -20.95
CA VAL A 191 5.40 -0.44 -20.85
C VAL A 191 5.23 -1.34 -19.62
N SER A 192 4.92 -0.77 -18.45
CA SER A 192 4.69 -1.52 -17.22
C SER A 192 3.52 -2.48 -17.35
N TRP A 193 2.37 -2.03 -17.87
CA TRP A 193 1.24 -2.93 -18.11
C TRP A 193 1.63 -4.10 -19.02
N TRP A 194 2.40 -3.84 -20.07
CA TRP A 194 2.79 -4.86 -21.05
C TRP A 194 3.86 -5.85 -20.55
N PHE A 195 4.88 -5.36 -19.85
CA PHE A 195 6.00 -6.18 -19.38
C PHE A 195 5.77 -6.77 -17.99
N CYS A 196 5.19 -6.03 -17.06
CA CYS A 196 4.95 -6.53 -15.71
C CYS A 196 3.89 -7.62 -15.70
N ASP A 197 2.75 -7.45 -16.38
CA ASP A 197 1.67 -8.45 -16.40
C ASP A 197 2.17 -9.83 -16.88
N ARG A 198 2.93 -9.84 -17.99
CA ARG A 198 3.44 -11.08 -18.58
C ARG A 198 4.61 -11.71 -17.83
N GLN A 199 5.50 -10.91 -17.23
CA GLN A 199 6.62 -11.41 -16.42
C GLN A 199 6.11 -11.95 -15.08
N ILE A 200 5.20 -11.24 -14.43
CA ILE A 200 4.58 -11.64 -13.16
C ILE A 200 3.80 -12.93 -13.38
N SER A 201 2.96 -13.03 -14.42
CA SER A 201 2.27 -14.27 -14.74
C SER A 201 3.23 -15.47 -14.89
N LYS A 202 4.33 -15.31 -15.63
CA LYS A 202 5.34 -16.37 -15.80
C LYS A 202 6.07 -16.71 -14.50
N PHE A 203 6.41 -15.71 -13.70
CA PHE A 203 7.08 -15.88 -12.41
C PHE A 203 6.18 -16.63 -11.43
N VAL A 204 4.91 -16.22 -11.35
CA VAL A 204 3.87 -16.84 -10.56
C VAL A 204 3.66 -18.30 -10.98
N MET A 205 3.53 -18.60 -12.27
CA MET A 205 3.40 -19.98 -12.77
C MET A 205 4.60 -20.86 -12.39
N ARG A 206 5.83 -20.33 -12.47
CA ARG A 206 7.05 -21.06 -12.03
C ARG A 206 7.05 -21.34 -10.53
N LYS A 207 6.61 -20.38 -9.72
CA LYS A 207 6.55 -20.53 -8.25
C LYS A 207 5.50 -21.56 -7.82
N MET A 208 4.38 -21.66 -8.54
CA MET A 208 3.34 -22.65 -8.27
C MET A 208 3.67 -24.08 -8.74
N GLY A 209 4.87 -24.33 -9.27
CA GLY A 209 5.26 -25.66 -9.76
C GLY A 209 4.48 -26.10 -11.01
N ALA A 210 3.75 -25.19 -11.66
CA ALA A 210 3.21 -25.45 -12.98
C ALA A 210 4.41 -25.60 -13.92
N ASN A 211 4.61 -26.82 -14.40
CA ASN A 211 5.73 -27.19 -15.25
C ASN A 211 5.50 -26.56 -16.64
N VAL A 212 5.76 -25.25 -16.75
CA VAL A 212 5.65 -24.50 -18.02
C VAL A 212 6.83 -24.92 -18.89
N ARG A 213 6.65 -26.02 -19.64
CA ARG A 213 7.41 -26.27 -20.87
C ARG A 213 6.75 -25.54 -22.03
#